data_AF-A0A437QIR9-F1
#
_entry.id   AF-A0A437QIR9-F1
#
_cell.length_a   1.000
_cell.length_b   1.000
_cell.length_c   1.000
_cell.angle_alpha   90.00
_cell.angle_beta   90.00
_cell.angle_gamma   90.00
#
_symmetry.space_group_name_H-M   'P 1'
#
loop_
_entity.id
_entity.type
_entity.pdbx_description
1 polymer ?
#
loop_
_entity_poly.entity_id
_entity_poly.type
_entity_poly.pdbx_seq_one_letter_code
_entity_poly.pdbx_strand_id
1 'polypeptide(L)'
;MKKLQIALLIMSCSAVYSTAAADVYWVNKNLAQSTDSSKPNHVTMIFNHEYGDTNRNSYYCRENDRSDGLTNVGKAIVFKGQPLSTAACFIPWDGKEYKRTENFDLLKINVPFKWSTGNISTSIHLDSYSFGPSHVRPIYGCHDGRTGTLGKLLYTQTAQGTYGTCYVPMGGVEHKVIKTGFAVLSYVSAP
;
A
#
# COMPACT_ATOMS: atom_id res chain seq x y z
N MET A 1 -49.69 50.54 -9.89
CA MET A 1 -49.82 49.09 -10.21
C MET A 1 -48.53 48.39 -9.82
N LYS A 2 -48.52 47.66 -8.69
CA LYS A 2 -47.32 46.94 -8.20
C LYS A 2 -47.27 45.56 -8.84
N LYS A 3 -46.17 45.24 -9.53
CA LYS A 3 -45.92 43.90 -10.09
C LYS A 3 -45.36 43.00 -8.98
N LEU A 4 -46.06 41.91 -8.70
CA LEU A 4 -45.65 40.86 -7.77
C LEU A 4 -44.73 39.90 -8.54
N GLN A 5 -43.43 39.85 -8.19
CA GLN A 5 -42.51 38.84 -8.71
C GLN A 5 -42.60 37.59 -7.83
N ILE A 6 -43.00 36.47 -8.42
CA ILE A 6 -42.95 35.14 -7.80
C ILE A 6 -41.53 34.62 -7.97
N ALA A 7 -40.79 34.48 -6.87
CA ALA A 7 -39.49 33.82 -6.87
C ALA A 7 -39.71 32.30 -6.98
N LEU A 8 -39.26 31.73 -8.10
CA LEU A 8 -39.25 30.29 -8.33
C LEU A 8 -38.08 29.68 -7.53
N LEU A 9 -38.39 29.01 -6.43
CA LEU A 9 -37.41 28.27 -5.63
C LEU A 9 -37.06 26.97 -6.37
N ILE A 10 -35.94 26.95 -7.08
CA ILE A 10 -35.39 25.71 -7.64
C ILE A 10 -34.72 24.96 -6.48
N MET A 11 -35.44 24.00 -5.89
CA MET A 11 -34.84 22.96 -5.06
C MET A 11 -33.95 22.09 -5.95
N SER A 12 -32.66 22.42 -6.02
CA SER A 12 -31.66 21.51 -6.57
C SER A 12 -31.56 20.31 -5.62
N CYS A 13 -32.09 19.17 -6.02
CA CYS A 13 -31.75 17.89 -5.43
C CYS A 13 -30.23 17.71 -5.57
N SER A 14 -29.50 17.91 -4.48
CA SER A 14 -28.13 17.43 -4.37
C SER A 14 -28.17 15.92 -4.53
N ALA A 15 -27.76 15.43 -5.70
CA ALA A 15 -27.47 14.03 -5.90
C ALA A 15 -26.43 13.65 -4.84
N VAL A 16 -26.84 12.79 -3.91
CA VAL A 16 -25.92 12.13 -2.99
C VAL A 16 -25.10 11.21 -3.88
N TYR A 17 -23.96 11.70 -4.36
CA TYR A 17 -22.94 10.85 -4.94
C TYR A 17 -22.47 9.93 -3.81
N SER A 18 -22.98 8.70 -3.82
CA SER A 18 -22.30 7.56 -3.23
C SER A 18 -20.91 7.52 -3.86
N THR A 19 -19.92 8.10 -3.20
CA THR A 19 -18.52 7.85 -3.54
C THR A 19 -18.28 6.41 -3.15
N ALA A 20 -18.23 5.50 -4.13
CA ALA A 20 -17.68 4.18 -3.92
C ALA A 20 -16.37 4.35 -3.13
N ALA A 21 -16.36 3.87 -1.89
CA ALA A 21 -15.17 3.93 -1.06
C ALA A 21 -14.05 3.27 -1.87
N ALA A 22 -12.94 3.97 -2.09
CA ALA A 22 -11.82 3.38 -2.80
C ALA A 22 -11.48 2.03 -2.16
N ASP A 23 -11.43 0.98 -2.97
CA ASP A 23 -11.23 -0.39 -2.47
C ASP A 23 -9.84 -0.62 -1.87
N VAL A 24 -8.91 0.30 -2.14
CA VAL A 24 -7.58 0.35 -1.53
C VAL A 24 -7.22 1.79 -1.19
N TYR A 25 -6.87 2.03 0.07
CA TYR A 25 -6.51 3.36 0.56
C TYR A 25 -5.56 3.28 1.76
N TRP A 26 -5.03 4.44 2.14
CA TRP A 26 -4.07 4.59 3.22
C TRP A 26 -4.75 5.15 4.46
N VAL A 27 -4.47 4.55 5.62
CA VAL A 27 -5.04 4.92 6.92
C VAL A 27 -3.92 5.38 7.84
N ASN A 28 -4.04 6.58 8.41
CA ASN A 28 -3.08 7.05 9.41
C ASN A 28 -2.92 6.01 10.54
N LYS A 29 -1.68 5.69 10.92
CA LYS A 29 -1.40 4.63 11.91
C LYS A 29 -2.16 4.81 13.24
N ASN A 30 -2.43 6.05 13.65
CA ASN A 30 -3.10 6.36 14.92
C ASN A 30 -4.61 6.15 14.84
N LEU A 31 -5.17 6.10 13.63
CA LEU A 31 -6.57 5.79 13.37
C LEU A 31 -6.78 4.31 13.01
N ALA A 32 -5.70 3.62 12.62
CA ALA A 32 -5.71 2.24 12.18
C ALA A 32 -6.10 1.27 13.32
N GLN A 33 -6.92 0.28 12.97
CA GLN A 33 -7.33 -0.80 13.86
C GLN A 33 -6.97 -2.14 13.22
N SER A 34 -6.45 -3.09 14.00
CA SER A 34 -6.08 -4.43 13.51
C SER A 34 -7.17 -5.48 13.72
N THR A 35 -8.21 -5.15 14.48
CA THR A 35 -9.26 -6.10 14.90
C THR A 35 -10.59 -5.65 14.34
N ASP A 36 -11.34 -6.60 13.76
CA ASP A 36 -12.67 -6.45 13.15
C ASP A 36 -12.68 -5.80 11.75
N SER A 37 -12.76 -6.65 10.72
CA SER A 37 -12.84 -6.25 9.30
C SER A 37 -14.09 -5.44 8.93
N SER A 38 -15.10 -5.39 9.81
CA SER A 38 -16.28 -4.55 9.62
C SER A 38 -16.04 -3.08 9.99
N LYS A 39 -14.89 -2.72 10.60
CA LYS A 39 -14.58 -1.34 10.99
C LYS A 39 -14.03 -0.51 9.83
N PRO A 40 -14.38 0.79 9.74
CA PRO A 40 -13.94 1.66 8.66
C PRO A 40 -12.41 1.88 8.61
N ASN A 41 -11.70 1.67 9.72
CA ASN A 41 -10.24 1.81 9.81
C ASN A 41 -9.49 0.47 9.97
N HIS A 42 -10.16 -0.65 9.71
CA HIS A 42 -9.51 -1.96 9.76
C HIS A 42 -8.43 -2.10 8.67
N VAL A 43 -7.17 -2.24 9.08
CA VAL A 43 -6.04 -2.42 8.16
C VAL A 43 -5.81 -3.91 7.95
N THR A 44 -5.88 -4.34 6.68
CA THR A 44 -5.68 -5.73 6.28
C THR A 44 -4.25 -6.16 6.57
N MET A 45 -4.09 -7.15 7.46
CA MET A 45 -2.80 -7.80 7.67
C MET A 45 -2.38 -8.52 6.40
N ILE A 46 -1.14 -8.27 5.98
CA ILE A 46 -0.63 -8.76 4.69
C ILE A 46 0.24 -10.00 4.91
N PHE A 47 1.02 -10.04 5.99
CA PHE A 47 1.75 -11.23 6.45
C PHE A 47 1.68 -11.37 7.97
N ASN A 48 1.56 -12.60 8.45
CA ASN A 48 1.55 -12.95 9.87
C ASN A 48 2.85 -13.64 10.34
N HIS A 49 3.82 -13.80 9.45
CA HIS A 49 5.16 -14.34 9.74
C HIS A 49 6.20 -13.75 8.77
N GLU A 50 7.17 -13.02 9.30
CA GLU A 50 8.43 -12.70 8.60
C GLU A 50 9.55 -13.51 9.25
N TYR A 51 10.44 -14.11 8.45
CA TYR A 51 11.56 -14.94 8.94
C TYR A 51 11.15 -16.10 9.86
N GLY A 52 9.94 -16.63 9.70
CA GLY A 52 9.38 -17.64 10.60
C GLY A 52 9.03 -17.10 11.99
N ASP A 53 9.16 -15.80 12.24
CA ASP A 53 8.72 -15.17 13.48
C ASP A 53 7.20 -14.99 13.46
N THR A 54 6.55 -15.79 14.28
CA THR A 54 5.09 -15.81 14.43
C THR A 54 4.59 -14.83 15.49
N ASN A 55 5.45 -14.03 16.13
CA ASN A 55 5.05 -13.07 17.17
C ASN A 55 4.78 -11.67 16.63
N ARG A 56 5.00 -11.44 15.33
CA ARG A 56 4.86 -10.12 14.70
C ARG A 56 3.92 -10.20 13.49
N ASN A 57 3.15 -9.14 13.32
CA ASN A 57 2.34 -8.92 12.11
C ASN A 57 3.03 -7.86 11.24
N SER A 58 2.97 -8.08 9.92
CA SER A 58 3.52 -7.17 8.91
C SER A 58 2.41 -6.57 8.04
N TYR A 59 2.53 -5.27 7.82
CA TYR A 59 1.62 -4.45 7.02
C TYR A 59 2.43 -3.62 6.04
N TYR A 60 1.83 -3.21 4.93
CA TYR A 60 2.43 -2.15 4.12
C TYR A 60 2.27 -0.81 4.83
N CYS A 61 3.33 -0.01 4.81
CA CYS A 61 3.31 1.36 5.30
C CYS A 61 3.93 2.32 4.29
N ARG A 62 3.51 3.58 4.35
CA ARG A 62 4.18 4.67 3.63
C ARG A 62 4.48 5.84 4.55
N GLU A 63 5.58 6.51 4.30
CA GLU A 63 5.87 7.81 4.93
C GLU A 63 4.84 8.85 4.49
N ASN A 64 4.32 9.62 5.44
CA ASN A 64 3.51 10.79 5.16
C ASN A 64 4.43 11.98 4.90
N ASP A 65 3.99 12.93 4.07
CA ASP A 65 4.58 14.27 4.00
C ASP A 65 6.03 14.34 3.53
N ARG A 66 6.37 13.61 2.45
CA ARG A 66 7.58 13.96 1.71
C ARG A 66 7.36 15.24 0.91
N SER A 67 8.25 16.22 1.12
CA SER A 67 8.26 17.48 0.39
C SER A 67 8.46 17.32 -1.11
N ASP A 68 8.97 16.16 -1.56
CA ASP A 68 9.19 15.84 -2.97
C ASP A 68 7.99 15.13 -3.63
N GLY A 69 6.88 14.95 -2.89
CA GLY A 69 5.63 14.37 -3.41
C GLY A 69 5.71 12.87 -3.70
N LEU A 70 6.80 12.20 -3.33
CA LEU A 70 6.95 10.78 -3.60
C LEU A 70 6.28 9.90 -2.56
N THR A 71 5.67 8.83 -3.03
CA THR A 71 5.34 7.71 -2.16
C THR A 71 6.60 6.88 -1.91
N ASN A 72 6.90 6.61 -0.65
CA ASN A 72 7.85 5.57 -0.29
C ASN A 72 7.16 4.52 0.57
N VAL A 73 7.20 3.28 0.10
CA VAL A 73 6.53 2.17 0.75
C VAL A 73 7.56 1.22 1.33
N GLY A 74 7.24 0.69 2.50
CA GLY A 74 7.99 -0.38 3.13
C GLY A 74 7.07 -1.22 4.00
N LYS A 75 7.59 -1.69 5.13
CA LYS A 75 6.89 -2.58 6.05
C LYS A 75 6.67 -1.93 7.40
N ALA A 76 5.46 -2.02 7.92
CA ALA A 76 5.18 -1.75 9.32
C ALA A 76 5.11 -3.06 10.09
N ILE A 77 5.79 -3.08 11.23
CA ILE A 77 5.84 -4.22 12.13
C ILE A 77 5.19 -3.84 13.45
N VAL A 78 4.35 -4.75 13.95
CA VAL A 78 3.73 -4.68 15.29
C VAL A 78 3.79 -6.05 15.96
N PHE A 79 3.99 -6.10 17.27
CA PHE A 79 3.88 -7.34 18.02
C PHE A 79 2.43 -7.76 18.19
N LYS A 80 2.15 -9.07 18.14
CA LYS A 80 0.80 -9.60 18.37
C LYS A 80 0.29 -9.16 19.75
N GLY A 81 -0.97 -8.71 19.79
CA GLY A 81 -1.60 -8.17 20.98
C GLY A 81 -1.29 -6.70 21.27
N GLN A 82 -0.37 -6.06 20.52
CA GLN A 82 -0.14 -4.61 20.61
C GLN A 82 -1.03 -3.85 19.62
N PRO A 83 -1.46 -2.63 19.96
CA PRO A 83 -2.24 -1.79 19.05
C PRO A 83 -1.39 -1.30 17.87
N LEU A 84 -1.99 -1.14 16.68
CA LEU A 84 -1.29 -0.67 15.47
C LEU A 84 -0.64 0.71 15.61
N SER A 85 -1.11 1.54 16.55
CA SER A 85 -0.50 2.82 16.87
C SER A 85 0.96 2.69 17.37
N THR A 86 1.34 1.51 17.90
CA THR A 86 2.71 1.18 18.34
C THR A 86 3.61 0.68 17.22
N ALA A 87 3.07 0.44 16.02
CA ALA A 87 3.84 -0.06 14.90
C ALA A 87 4.98 0.90 14.53
N ALA A 88 6.07 0.33 14.04
CA ALA A 88 7.15 1.08 13.40
C ALA A 88 7.20 0.72 11.93
N CYS A 89 7.27 1.74 11.07
CA CYS A 89 7.42 1.61 9.63
C CYS A 89 8.90 1.63 9.25
N PHE A 90 9.32 0.73 8.37
CA PHE A 90 10.68 0.58 7.89
C PHE A 90 10.66 0.69 6.37
N ILE A 91 11.39 1.66 5.83
CA ILE A 91 11.34 2.05 4.42
C ILE A 91 12.70 1.80 3.77
N PRO A 92 12.79 0.94 2.75
CA PRO A 92 14.00 0.79 1.96
C PRO A 92 14.16 2.02 1.05
N TRP A 93 15.30 2.70 1.13
CA TRP A 93 15.65 3.81 0.23
C TRP A 93 17.16 4.00 0.16
N ASP A 94 17.68 4.21 -1.04
CA ASP A 94 19.08 4.62 -1.26
C ASP A 94 20.09 3.75 -0.50
N GLY A 95 19.91 2.41 -0.57
CA GLY A 95 20.79 1.45 0.09
C GLY A 95 20.59 1.32 1.61
N LYS A 96 19.66 2.06 2.22
CA LYS A 96 19.42 2.06 3.68
C LYS A 96 17.98 1.70 4.04
N GLU A 97 17.79 1.26 5.27
CA GLU A 97 16.48 1.15 5.90
C GLU A 97 16.23 2.38 6.79
N TYR A 98 15.16 3.11 6.50
CA TYR A 98 14.72 4.26 7.29
C TYR A 98 13.58 3.84 8.20
N LYS A 99 13.78 4.00 9.52
CA LYS A 99 12.73 3.78 10.52
C LYS A 99 11.88 5.03 10.71
N ARG A 100 10.57 4.85 10.78
CA ARG A 100 9.56 5.85 11.14
C ARG A 100 8.68 5.30 12.24
N THR A 101 8.66 5.99 13.38
CA THR A 101 7.79 5.65 14.50
C THR A 101 6.57 6.56 14.56
N GLU A 102 6.60 7.68 13.84
CA GLU A 102 5.54 8.69 13.78
C GLU A 102 5.22 9.03 12.32
N ASN A 103 4.03 9.60 12.09
CA ASN A 103 3.59 10.16 10.81
C ASN A 103 3.79 9.23 9.60
N PHE A 104 3.14 8.06 9.67
CA PHE A 104 3.05 7.15 8.53
C PHE A 104 1.62 6.59 8.41
N ASP A 105 1.26 6.20 7.20
CA ASP A 105 0.00 5.53 6.91
C ASP A 105 0.23 4.02 6.72
N LEU A 106 -0.82 3.24 6.98
CA LEU A 106 -0.92 1.82 6.73
C LEU A 106 -1.87 1.53 5.58
N LEU A 107 -1.53 0.55 4.75
CA LEU A 107 -2.35 0.17 3.60
C LEU A 107 -3.58 -0.64 4.04
N LYS A 108 -4.77 -0.18 3.68
CA LYS A 108 -6.02 -0.90 3.81
C LYS A 108 -6.49 -1.40 2.45
N ILE A 109 -6.84 -2.69 2.37
CA ILE A 109 -7.34 -3.37 1.16
C ILE A 109 -8.69 -4.00 1.49
N ASN A 110 -9.75 -3.54 0.83
CA ASN A 110 -11.13 -4.02 1.00
C ASN A 110 -11.58 -4.99 -0.10
N VAL A 111 -10.72 -5.23 -1.10
CA VAL A 111 -10.99 -6.18 -2.20
C VAL A 111 -10.13 -7.43 -2.11
N PRO A 112 -10.58 -8.55 -2.68
CA PRO A 112 -9.74 -9.74 -2.82
C PRO A 112 -8.42 -9.43 -3.54
N PHE A 113 -7.32 -9.89 -2.95
CA PHE A 113 -5.97 -9.76 -3.51
C PHE A 113 -5.26 -11.11 -3.49
N LYS A 114 -4.23 -11.24 -4.33
CA LYS A 114 -3.38 -12.42 -4.43
C LYS A 114 -1.91 -12.02 -4.54
N TRP A 115 -1.05 -12.98 -4.22
CA TRP A 115 0.38 -12.90 -4.52
C TRP A 115 0.65 -13.58 -5.85
N SER A 116 1.13 -12.82 -6.82
CA SER A 116 1.52 -13.34 -8.12
C SER A 116 3.02 -13.63 -8.11
N THR A 117 3.38 -14.91 -8.14
CA THR A 117 4.75 -15.36 -8.34
C THR A 117 5.02 -15.51 -9.84
N GLY A 118 6.16 -15.04 -10.32
CA GLY A 118 6.52 -15.21 -11.73
C GLY A 118 7.59 -14.25 -12.19
N ASN A 119 8.28 -14.60 -13.28
CA ASN A 119 9.06 -13.63 -14.05
C ASN A 119 8.16 -12.42 -14.27
N ILE A 120 8.61 -11.22 -13.89
CA ILE A 120 7.97 -9.96 -14.27
C ILE A 120 8.09 -9.82 -15.79
N SER A 121 7.26 -10.56 -16.51
CA SER A 121 6.89 -10.23 -17.87
C SER A 121 5.77 -9.19 -17.81
N THR A 122 5.43 -8.66 -18.97
CA THR A 122 4.44 -7.62 -19.22
C THR A 122 3.06 -7.84 -18.57
N SER A 123 2.71 -9.07 -18.18
CA SER A 123 1.38 -9.39 -17.62
C SER A 123 1.17 -8.93 -16.17
N ILE A 124 2.21 -8.86 -15.32
CA ILE A 124 2.05 -8.46 -13.92
C ILE A 124 1.63 -6.99 -13.79
N HIS A 125 1.99 -6.15 -14.77
CA HIS A 125 1.69 -4.71 -14.74
C HIS A 125 0.20 -4.37 -14.83
N LEU A 126 -0.64 -5.26 -15.41
CA LEU A 126 -2.05 -4.96 -15.65
C LEU A 126 -2.94 -5.23 -14.42
N ASP A 127 -2.55 -6.18 -13.57
CA ASP A 127 -3.37 -6.61 -12.42
C ASP A 127 -2.79 -6.16 -11.07
N SER A 128 -1.63 -5.50 -11.05
CA SER A 128 -0.97 -5.06 -9.81
C SER A 128 -1.43 -3.68 -9.36
N TYR A 129 -1.63 -3.53 -8.05
CA TYR A 129 -1.95 -2.23 -7.47
C TYR A 129 -0.71 -1.36 -7.38
N SER A 130 -0.75 -0.21 -8.04
CA SER A 130 0.23 0.85 -7.85
C SER A 130 -0.08 1.63 -6.57
N PHE A 131 0.90 1.73 -5.69
CA PHE A 131 0.89 2.56 -4.49
C PHE A 131 0.98 4.07 -4.76
N GLY A 132 1.06 4.46 -6.03
CA GLY A 132 1.18 5.85 -6.48
C GLY A 132 2.48 6.10 -7.25
N PRO A 133 2.71 7.36 -7.64
CA PRO A 133 3.88 7.75 -8.42
C PRO A 133 5.16 7.78 -7.55
N SER A 134 6.28 7.32 -8.11
CA SER A 134 7.63 7.79 -7.74
C SER A 134 8.09 8.90 -8.70
N HIS A 135 9.30 9.45 -8.51
CA HIS A 135 9.91 10.50 -9.36
C HIS A 135 9.91 10.13 -10.86
N VAL A 136 9.76 8.84 -11.19
CA VAL A 136 9.85 8.36 -12.57
C VAL A 136 8.88 7.23 -12.92
N ARG A 137 8.32 6.48 -11.95
CA ARG A 137 7.57 5.22 -12.20
C ARG A 137 6.59 4.85 -11.07
N PRO A 138 5.42 4.21 -11.33
CA PRO A 138 4.61 3.59 -10.29
C PRO A 138 5.38 2.62 -9.39
N ILE A 139 5.00 2.60 -8.12
CA ILE A 139 5.54 1.69 -7.11
C ILE A 139 4.52 0.61 -6.84
N TYR A 140 4.93 -0.65 -6.83
CA TYR A 140 4.05 -1.77 -6.49
C TYR A 140 4.50 -2.44 -5.19
N GLY A 141 3.58 -3.16 -4.55
CA GLY A 141 3.92 -4.00 -3.41
C GLY A 141 4.57 -5.30 -3.84
N CYS A 142 5.69 -5.64 -3.21
CA CYS A 142 6.28 -6.97 -3.32
C CYS A 142 6.59 -7.54 -1.93
N HIS A 143 6.81 -8.85 -1.87
CA HIS A 143 7.46 -9.46 -0.72
C HIS A 143 8.55 -10.43 -1.17
N ASP A 144 9.61 -10.52 -0.38
CA ASP A 144 10.62 -11.56 -0.55
C ASP A 144 9.99 -12.93 -0.26
N GLY A 145 10.06 -13.85 -1.22
CA GLY A 145 9.50 -15.20 -1.10
C GLY A 145 10.28 -16.09 -0.13
N ARG A 146 11.53 -15.76 0.20
CA ARG A 146 12.34 -16.51 1.18
C ARG A 146 12.05 -16.10 2.61
N THR A 147 11.86 -14.80 2.84
CA THR A 147 11.74 -14.25 4.19
C THR A 147 10.34 -13.77 4.54
N GLY A 148 9.45 -13.63 3.56
CA GLY A 148 8.13 -13.01 3.74
C GLY A 148 8.17 -11.49 3.83
N THR A 149 9.36 -10.87 3.72
CA THR A 149 9.55 -9.45 4.00
C THR A 149 8.88 -8.57 2.97
N LEU A 150 7.99 -7.69 3.43
CA LEU A 150 7.33 -6.71 2.58
C LEU A 150 8.30 -5.62 2.11
N GLY A 151 8.11 -5.18 0.87
CA GLY A 151 8.94 -4.16 0.25
C GLY A 151 8.28 -3.51 -0.96
N LYS A 152 9.07 -2.74 -1.69
CA LYS A 152 8.60 -2.00 -2.86
C LYS A 152 9.22 -2.56 -4.12
N LEU A 153 8.41 -2.71 -5.15
CA LEU A 153 8.86 -3.09 -6.48
C LEU A 153 9.04 -1.84 -7.33
N LEU A 154 10.24 -1.69 -7.87
CA LEU A 154 10.52 -0.73 -8.94
C LEU A 154 10.69 -1.50 -10.25
N TYR A 155 9.91 -1.14 -11.26
CA TYR A 155 10.05 -1.69 -12.60
C TYR A 155 10.92 -0.79 -13.47
N THR A 156 11.54 -1.37 -14.50
CA THR A 156 12.31 -0.70 -15.53
C THR A 156 11.87 -1.26 -16.86
N GLN A 157 11.41 -0.38 -17.75
CA GLN A 157 11.16 -0.72 -19.13
C GLN A 157 12.39 -0.38 -19.96
N THR A 158 12.89 -1.36 -20.71
CA THR A 158 14.00 -1.21 -21.65
C THR A 158 13.55 -1.72 -23.03
N ALA A 159 14.33 -1.44 -24.08
CA ALA A 159 14.11 -2.04 -25.40
C ALA A 159 14.13 -3.59 -25.39
N GLN A 160 14.73 -4.19 -24.37
CA GLN A 160 14.87 -5.65 -24.19
C GLN A 160 13.74 -6.27 -23.36
N GLY A 161 12.82 -5.44 -22.82
CA GLY A 161 11.68 -5.88 -22.01
C GLY A 161 11.53 -5.11 -20.69
N THR A 162 10.57 -5.57 -19.89
CA THR A 162 10.28 -5.05 -18.54
C THR A 162 10.99 -5.91 -17.50
N TYR A 163 11.68 -5.28 -16.57
CA TYR A 163 12.35 -5.92 -15.43
C TYR A 163 11.90 -5.25 -14.15
N GLY A 164 11.67 -5.99 -13.07
CA GLY A 164 11.44 -5.39 -11.76
C GLY A 164 12.40 -5.91 -10.71
N THR A 165 12.74 -5.02 -9.79
CA THR A 165 13.56 -5.31 -8.62
C THR A 165 12.74 -5.00 -7.37
N CYS A 166 12.59 -5.99 -6.50
CA CYS A 166 11.94 -5.81 -5.21
C CYS A 166 13.00 -5.34 -4.20
N TYR A 167 12.71 -4.23 -3.51
CA TYR A 167 13.56 -3.64 -2.50
C TYR A 167 12.91 -3.86 -1.15
N VAL A 168 13.59 -4.57 -0.25
CA VAL A 168 13.07 -4.91 1.08
C VAL A 168 13.95 -4.30 2.18
N PRO A 169 13.36 -3.74 3.25
CA PRO A 169 14.08 -3.25 4.41
C PRO A 169 14.42 -4.41 5.35
N MET A 170 15.71 -4.61 5.63
CA MET A 170 16.17 -5.61 6.61
C MET A 170 17.45 -5.14 7.31
N GLY A 171 17.46 -5.19 8.64
CA GLY A 171 18.68 -5.05 9.44
C GLY A 171 19.38 -3.69 9.27
N GLY A 172 18.63 -2.61 9.05
CA GLY A 172 19.21 -1.28 8.79
C GLY A 172 19.59 -1.03 7.32
N VAL A 173 19.40 -2.00 6.42
CA VAL A 173 19.86 -1.95 5.03
C VAL A 173 18.71 -2.19 4.05
N GLU A 174 18.80 -1.58 2.86
CA GLU A 174 17.93 -1.92 1.72
C GLU A 174 18.52 -3.11 0.95
N HIS A 175 17.77 -4.20 0.86
CA HIS A 175 18.16 -5.39 0.12
C HIS A 175 17.42 -5.48 -1.23
N LYS A 176 18.15 -5.89 -2.26
CA LYS A 176 17.61 -6.15 -3.60
C LYS A 176 17.25 -7.64 -3.74
N VAL A 177 16.01 -7.92 -4.09
CA VAL A 177 15.52 -9.26 -4.43
C VAL A 177 15.17 -9.28 -5.92
N ILE A 178 15.85 -10.13 -6.68
CA ILE A 178 15.80 -10.14 -8.15
C ILE A 178 14.95 -11.31 -8.67
N LYS A 179 14.18 -11.01 -9.74
CA LYS A 179 13.38 -11.80 -10.71
C LYS A 179 12.63 -13.09 -10.28
N THR A 180 13.22 -13.96 -9.48
CA THR A 180 12.62 -15.24 -9.06
C THR A 180 12.39 -15.35 -7.56
N GLY A 181 12.88 -14.38 -6.79
CA GLY A 181 12.87 -14.42 -5.33
C GLY A 181 11.73 -13.67 -4.65
N PHE A 182 10.77 -13.09 -5.36
CA PHE A 182 9.69 -12.30 -4.76
C PHE A 182 8.35 -12.53 -5.46
N ALA A 183 7.25 -12.23 -4.75
CA ALA A 183 5.91 -12.14 -5.34
C ALA A 183 5.40 -10.70 -5.29
N VAL A 184 4.47 -10.38 -6.18
CA VAL A 184 3.88 -9.04 -6.32
C VAL A 184 2.43 -9.06 -5.86
N LEU A 185 2.00 -8.01 -5.16
CA LEU A 185 0.62 -7.83 -4.74
C LEU A 185 -0.23 -7.49 -5.96
N SER A 186 -1.20 -8.34 -6.27
CA SER A 186 -2.13 -8.17 -7.39
C SER A 186 -3.58 -8.25 -6.93
N TYR A 187 -4.46 -7.60 -7.65
CA TYR A 187 -5.89 -7.82 -7.52
C TYR A 187 -6.26 -9.22 -7.99
N VAL A 188 -7.30 -9.79 -7.37
CA VAL A 188 -8.04 -10.86 -8.01
C VAL A 188 -9.10 -10.17 -8.87
N SER A 189 -8.96 -10.23 -10.19
CA SER A 189 -10.06 -9.84 -11.08
C SER A 189 -11.30 -10.63 -10.66
N ALA A 190 -12.45 -9.97 -10.59
CA ALA A 190 -13.73 -10.69 -10.47
C ALA A 190 -13.78 -11.74 -11.59
N PRO A 191 -14.25 -12.98 -11.27
CA PRO A 191 -14.33 -14.05 -12.26
C PRO A 191 -15.17 -13.65 -13.48
#